data_AF-A0A8B3T660-F1
#
_entry.id   AF-A0A8B3T660-F1
#
_cell.length_a   1.000
_cell.length_b   1.000
_cell.length_c   1.000
_cell.angle_alpha   90.00
_cell.angle_beta   90.00
_cell.angle_gamma   90.00
#
_symmetry.space_group_name_H-M   'P 1'
#
loop_
_entity.id
_entity.type
_entity.pdbx_description
1 polymer ?
#
loop_
_entity_poly.entity_id
_entity_poly.type
_entity_poly.pdbx_seq_one_letter_code
_entity_poly.pdbx_strand_id
1 'polypeptide(L)'
;MTNSNLISVFNGSIQNIQIQLVNARELHSFLESKYQYTDWIKTRIADYGFVQDEDYIIVTQRTNGRPRKEYHITLDMGKELAMVERNEKGRQVRKYFIEC
;
A
#
# COMPACT_ATOMS: atom_id res chain seq x y z
N MET A 1 -25.68 -4.61 7.75
CA MET A 1 -24.35 -5.23 7.70
C MET A 1 -23.48 -4.37 6.81
N THR A 2 -22.92 -3.30 7.35
CA THR A 2 -22.15 -2.33 6.56
C THR A 2 -20.69 -2.74 6.62
N ASN A 3 -20.19 -3.37 5.54
CA ASN A 3 -18.76 -3.55 5.29
C ASN A 3 -18.15 -2.16 5.09
N SER A 4 -17.91 -1.45 6.19
CA SER A 4 -17.37 -0.10 6.17
C SER A 4 -15.87 -0.18 5.90
N ASN A 5 -15.46 0.26 4.70
CA ASN A 5 -14.13 0.78 4.38
C ASN A 5 -12.96 -0.22 4.46
N LEU A 6 -12.94 -1.17 3.53
CA LEU A 6 -11.70 -1.85 3.18
C LEU A 6 -10.89 -0.97 2.22
N ILE A 7 -9.56 -1.07 2.28
CA ILE A 7 -8.60 -0.32 1.45
C ILE A 7 -8.96 -0.47 -0.03
N SER A 8 -8.94 0.61 -0.80
CA SER A 8 -9.39 0.56 -2.20
C SER A 8 -8.39 -0.22 -3.06
N VAL A 9 -8.83 -1.36 -3.60
CA VAL A 9 -8.09 -2.14 -4.61
C VAL A 9 -8.54 -1.67 -5.99
N PHE A 10 -7.58 -1.41 -6.88
CA PHE A 10 -7.85 -0.99 -8.26
C PHE A 10 -6.93 -1.69 -9.25
N ASN A 11 -7.39 -1.80 -10.50
CA ASN A 11 -6.56 -2.33 -11.58
C ASN A 11 -5.58 -1.26 -12.06
N GLY A 12 -4.31 -1.62 -12.13
CA GLY A 12 -3.27 -0.82 -12.76
C GLY A 12 -2.38 -1.70 -13.64
N SER A 13 -1.23 -1.16 -14.02
CA SER A 13 -0.20 -1.94 -14.70
C SER A 13 1.19 -1.65 -14.14
N ILE A 14 1.98 -2.71 -14.01
CA ILE A 14 3.40 -2.66 -13.73
C ILE A 14 4.09 -3.37 -14.90
N GLN A 15 5.06 -2.73 -15.54
CA GLN A 15 5.75 -3.28 -16.73
C GLN A 15 4.79 -3.77 -17.84
N ASN A 16 3.70 -3.04 -18.09
CA ASN A 16 2.61 -3.41 -19.03
C ASN A 16 1.83 -4.68 -18.68
N ILE A 17 2.03 -5.26 -17.50
CA ILE A 17 1.24 -6.38 -16.99
C ILE A 17 0.11 -5.80 -16.14
N GLN A 18 -1.12 -6.18 -16.44
CA GLN A 18 -2.28 -5.77 -15.66
C GLN A 18 -2.27 -6.49 -14.31
N ILE A 19 -2.29 -5.71 -13.23
CA ILE A 19 -2.24 -6.22 -11.85
C ILE A 19 -3.12 -5.36 -10.94
N GLN A 20 -3.61 -5.97 -9.86
CA GLN A 20 -4.32 -5.26 -8.81
C GLN A 20 -3.32 -4.54 -7.89
N LEU A 21 -3.60 -3.27 -7.64
CA LEU A 21 -2.78 -2.39 -6.83
C LEU A 21 -3.63 -1.76 -5.71
N VAL A 22 -2.94 -1.29 -4.68
CA VAL A 22 -3.52 -0.48 -3.60
C VAL A 22 -2.69 0.77 -3.38
N ASN A 23 -3.31 1.82 -2.88
CA ASN A 23 -2.59 3.02 -2.48
C ASN A 23 -1.94 2.80 -1.11
N ALA A 24 -0.61 2.91 -1.03
CA ALA A 24 0.14 2.67 0.20
C ALA A 24 -0.24 3.63 1.33
N ARG A 25 -0.71 4.85 1.02
CA ARG A 25 -1.18 5.82 2.03
C ARG A 25 -2.49 5.40 2.65
N GLU A 26 -3.41 4.84 1.86
CA GLU A 26 -4.64 4.26 2.40
C GLU A 26 -4.33 3.08 3.31
N LEU A 27 -3.42 2.19 2.86
CA LEU A 27 -2.95 1.08 3.70
C LEU A 27 -2.31 1.57 5.00
N HIS A 28 -1.38 2.53 4.94
CA HIS A 28 -0.75 3.13 6.12
C HIS A 28 -1.76 3.71 7.10
N SER A 29 -2.75 4.46 6.58
CA SER A 29 -3.80 5.06 7.39
C SER A 29 -4.69 4.00 8.05
N PHE A 30 -5.03 2.94 7.32
CA PHE A 30 -5.84 1.82 7.84
C PHE A 30 -5.09 1.01 8.90
N LEU A 31 -3.79 0.80 8.72
CA LEU A 31 -2.94 0.08 9.66
C LEU A 31 -2.66 0.88 10.95
N GLU A 32 -3.00 2.17 10.97
CA GLU A 32 -2.78 3.09 12.09
C GLU A 32 -1.29 3.12 12.53
N SER A 33 -0.37 3.07 11.55
CA SER A 33 1.06 3.03 11.86
C SER A 33 1.52 4.34 12.49
N LYS A 34 2.34 4.24 13.54
CA LYS A 34 2.85 5.38 14.31
C LYS A 34 3.91 6.20 13.57
N TYR A 35 4.52 5.62 12.54
CA TYR A 35 5.53 6.29 11.74
C TYR A 35 4.88 7.24 10.73
N GLN A 36 5.50 8.40 10.48
CA GLN A 36 5.06 9.27 9.39
C GLN A 36 5.15 8.53 8.05
N TYR A 37 4.10 8.61 7.23
CA TYR A 37 3.99 7.84 5.98
C TYR A 37 5.25 7.84 5.10
N THR A 38 5.90 8.99 4.93
CA THR A 38 7.09 9.10 4.05
C THR A 38 8.26 8.28 4.56
N ASP A 39 8.49 8.29 5.86
CA ASP A 39 9.56 7.51 6.47
C ASP A 39 9.16 6.04 6.55
N TRP A 40 7.90 5.77 6.90
CA TRP A 40 7.34 4.43 6.91
C TRP A 40 7.54 3.70 5.58
N ILE A 41 7.08 4.28 4.46
CA ILE A 41 7.15 3.59 3.16
C ILE A 41 8.59 3.41 2.70
N LYS A 42 9.47 4.40 2.91
CA LYS A 42 10.89 4.29 2.51
C LYS A 42 11.62 3.24 3.33
N THR A 43 11.43 3.23 4.64
CA THR A 43 12.04 2.24 5.54
C THR A 43 11.54 0.85 5.19
N ARG A 44 10.24 0.66 4.95
CA ARG A 44 9.70 -0.64 4.56
C ARG A 44 10.20 -1.13 3.21
N ILE A 45 10.31 -0.25 2.21
CA ILE A 45 10.94 -0.57 0.92
C ILE A 45 12.38 -1.06 1.13
N ALA A 46 13.16 -0.34 1.94
CA ALA A 46 14.56 -0.69 2.20
C ALA A 46 14.72 -1.99 3.01
N ASP A 47 13.95 -2.14 4.10
CA ASP A 47 14.06 -3.27 5.03
C ASP A 47 13.67 -4.61 4.38
N TYR A 48 12.68 -4.59 3.49
CA TYR A 48 12.13 -5.79 2.84
C TYR A 48 12.66 -6.00 1.43
N GLY A 49 13.44 -5.04 0.89
CA GLY A 49 14.03 -5.14 -0.43
C GLY A 49 13.01 -5.03 -1.58
N PHE A 50 11.90 -4.32 -1.38
CA PHE A 50 10.89 -4.13 -2.43
C PHE A 50 11.47 -3.36 -3.61
N VAL A 51 11.15 -3.81 -4.82
CA VAL A 51 11.72 -3.33 -6.07
C VAL A 51 10.70 -2.45 -6.81
N GLN A 52 11.16 -1.26 -7.24
CA GLN A 52 10.34 -0.40 -8.08
C GLN A 52 10.11 -1.07 -9.44
N ASP A 53 8.90 -0.93 -9.98
CA ASP A 53 8.47 -1.55 -11.23
C ASP A 53 8.36 -3.09 -11.14
N GLU A 54 8.34 -3.64 -9.93
CA GLU A 54 7.97 -5.03 -9.63
C GLU A 54 6.92 -5.06 -8.51
N ASP A 55 7.26 -4.51 -7.34
CA ASP A 55 6.40 -4.50 -6.14
C ASP A 55 5.57 -3.21 -6.01
N TYR A 56 6.06 -2.11 -6.59
CA TYR A 56 5.40 -0.81 -6.53
C TYR A 56 5.76 0.11 -7.68
N ILE A 57 4.91 1.12 -7.89
CA ILE A 57 5.18 2.27 -8.75
C ILE A 57 4.99 3.57 -7.98
N ILE A 58 5.71 4.62 -8.38
CA ILE A 58 5.61 5.96 -7.80
C ILE A 58 4.71 6.81 -8.67
N VAL A 59 3.65 7.34 -8.07
CA VAL A 59 2.71 8.26 -8.72
C VAL A 59 2.91 9.65 -8.15
N THR A 60 3.05 10.64 -9.05
CA THR A 60 3.09 12.04 -8.63
C THR A 60 1.66 12.57 -8.59
N GLN A 61 1.15 12.81 -7.38
CA GLN A 61 -0.14 13.45 -7.18
C GLN A 61 0.04 14.97 -7.22
N ARG A 62 -0.59 15.61 -8.23
CA ARG A 62 -0.65 17.06 -8.32
C ARG A 62 -1.56 17.59 -7.21
N THR A 63 -1.09 18.60 -6.49
CA THR A 63 -1.88 19.32 -5.49
C THR A 63 -1.84 20.82 -5.82
N ASN A 64 -2.63 21.63 -5.11
CA ASN A 64 -2.57 23.09 -5.25
C ASN A 64 -1.24 23.71 -4.77
N GLY A 65 -0.35 22.90 -4.18
CA GLY A 65 1.00 23.29 -3.77
C GLY A 65 2.05 22.33 -4.31
N ARG A 66 3.02 21.96 -3.47
CA ARG A 66 4.07 21.01 -3.87
C ARG A 66 3.46 19.65 -4.22
N PRO A 67 3.72 19.10 -5.42
CA PRO A 67 3.28 17.75 -5.77
C PRO A 67 3.79 16.72 -4.76
N ARG A 68 2.97 15.71 -4.47
CA ARG A 68 3.28 14.66 -3.52
C ARG A 68 3.63 13.38 -4.26
N LYS A 69 4.55 12.61 -3.69
CA LYS A 69 4.82 11.24 -4.13
C LYS A 69 3.87 10.30 -3.39
N GLU A 70 3.12 9.53 -4.16
CA GLU A 70 2.31 8.42 -3.69
C GLU A 70 2.87 7.11 -4.26
N TYR A 71 2.60 6.02 -3.55
CA TYR A 71 3.06 4.70 -3.93
C TYR A 71 1.84 3.83 -4.18
N HIS A 72 1.76 3.26 -5.37
CA HIS A 72 0.82 2.18 -5.65
C HIS A 72 1.59 0.87 -5.57
N ILE A 73 1.13 -0.02 -4.71
CA ILE A 73 1.84 -1.25 -4.34
C ILE A 73 1.01 -2.45 -4.76
N THR A 74 1.68 -3.57 -5.06
CA THR A 74 1.00 -4.84 -5.29
C THR A 74 0.29 -5.32 -4.03
N LEU A 75 -0.69 -6.23 -4.21
CA LEU A 75 -1.34 -6.88 -3.07
C LEU A 75 -0.35 -7.72 -2.26
N ASP A 76 0.67 -8.31 -2.89
CA ASP A 76 1.72 -9.07 -2.23
C ASP A 76 2.55 -8.19 -1.29
N MET A 77 3.07 -7.08 -1.80
CA MET A 77 3.74 -6.08 -0.97
C MET A 77 2.81 -5.58 0.15
N GLY A 78 1.55 -5.28 -0.15
CA GLY A 78 0.56 -4.84 0.84
C GLY A 78 0.31 -5.85 1.96
N LYS A 79 0.27 -7.16 1.65
CA LYS A 79 0.14 -8.25 2.63
C LYS A 79 1.35 -8.31 3.56
N GLU A 80 2.56 -8.18 3.01
CA GLU A 80 3.78 -8.18 3.79
C GLU A 80 3.82 -6.98 4.75
N LEU A 81 3.53 -5.77 4.27
CA LEU A 81 3.44 -4.57 5.09
C LEU A 81 2.42 -4.71 6.23
N ALA A 82 1.25 -5.29 5.95
CA ALA A 82 0.24 -5.55 6.96
C ALA A 82 0.71 -6.54 8.05
N MET A 83 1.55 -7.52 7.69
CA MET A 83 2.11 -8.49 8.63
C MET A 83 3.14 -7.84 9.57
N VAL A 84 3.86 -6.81 9.13
CA VAL A 84 4.87 -6.12 9.93
C VAL A 84 4.27 -5.36 11.12
N GLU A 85 3.09 -4.78 10.94
CA GLU A 85 2.47 -3.94 11.99
C GLU A 85 1.93 -4.76 13.18
N ARG A 86 1.82 -6.10 13.04
CA ARG A 86 1.48 -7.06 14.13
C ARG A 86 0.26 -6.67 14.97
N ASN A 87 -0.73 -6.03 14.34
CA ASN A 87 -1.95 -5.56 14.98
C ASN A 87 -3.20 -6.17 14.33
N GLU A 88 -4.37 -5.93 14.92
CA GLU A 88 -5.64 -6.48 14.41
C GLU A 88 -5.96 -5.98 12.99
N LYS A 89 -5.65 -4.70 12.70
CA LYS A 89 -5.81 -4.11 11.37
C LYS A 89 -4.97 -4.84 10.32
N GLY A 90 -3.73 -5.15 10.62
CA GLY A 90 -2.86 -5.95 9.76
C GLY A 90 -3.43 -7.34 9.47
N ARG A 91 -4.04 -7.98 10.47
CA ARG A 91 -4.74 -9.26 10.27
C ARG A 91 -5.97 -9.12 9.37
N GLN A 92 -6.72 -8.03 9.48
CA GLN A 92 -7.88 -7.74 8.62
C GLN A 92 -7.44 -7.52 7.17
N VAL A 93 -6.41 -6.69 6.94
CA VAL A 93 -5.84 -6.45 5.60
C VAL A 93 -5.36 -7.75 4.97
N ARG A 94 -4.63 -8.59 5.71
CA ARG A 94 -4.11 -9.86 5.18
C ARG A 94 -5.22 -10.79 4.70
N LYS A 95 -6.33 -10.88 5.44
CA LYS A 95 -7.49 -11.68 5.01
C LYS A 95 -8.15 -11.08 3.80
N TYR A 96 -8.37 -9.76 3.81
CA TYR A 96 -9.00 -9.05 2.72
C TYR A 96 -8.24 -9.18 1.39
N PHE A 97 -6.92 -9.00 1.40
CA PHE A 97 -6.08 -9.11 0.19
C PHE A 97 -5.92 -10.55 -0.33
N ILE A 98 -6.35 -11.58 0.43
CA ILE A 98 -6.44 -12.96 -0.08
C ILE A 98 -7.76 -13.18 -0.83
N GLU A 99 -8.81 -12.43 -0.49
CA GLU A 99 -10.14 -12.54 -1.09
C GLU A 99 -10.33 -11.68 -2.36
N CYS A 100 -9.36 -10.81 -2.65
CA CYS A 100 -9.36 -9.92 -3.83
C CYS A 100 -8.72 -10.59 -5.06
#